data_AF-A0A4Z1H5B1-F1
#
_entry.id   AF-A0A4Z1H5B1-F1
#
_cell.length_a   1.000
_cell.length_b   1.000
_cell.length_c   1.000
_cell.angle_alpha   90.00
_cell.angle_beta   90.00
_cell.angle_gamma   90.00
#
_symmetry.space_group_name_H-M   'P 1'
#
loop_
_entity.id
_entity.type
_entity.pdbx_description
1 polymer ?
#
loop_
_entity_poly.entity_id
_entity_poly.type
_entity_poly.pdbx_seq_one_letter_code
_entity_poly.pdbx_strand_id
1 'polypeptide(L)'
;MLINEHTAVSTNKILLVPYEESHVITYHEWMKDEEIQQATASEPLSLEEEYDMQRGWRTDHDKLTFIICLPEERNASPEIRKGVSDAPAKMIGDVNLFITEADEDDEGCIGEIEIMIAERSARGKGLGRSAVVAFLEYLRSNLEKILEEYRKGIKGKQEEGKMKLLQLRVKIGGKNVASIGLFESVGFVKVGEGENYFGEVELVFEGWCGEERVKGLMERFGVEEYRECGYR
;
A
#
# COMPACT_ATOMS: atom_id res chain seq x y z
N MET A 1 6.64 5.85 7.61
CA MET A 1 7.32 4.81 8.39
C MET A 1 8.64 4.52 7.74
N LEU A 2 9.69 4.27 8.53
CA LEU A 2 11.05 3.96 8.08
C LEU A 2 11.33 2.46 7.95
N ILE A 3 10.46 1.58 8.44
CA ILE A 3 10.65 0.12 8.39
C ILE A 3 11.00 -0.44 7.00
N ASN A 4 10.48 0.15 5.92
CA ASN A 4 10.78 -0.29 4.56
C ASN A 4 11.97 0.43 3.91
N GLU A 5 12.67 1.35 4.57
CA GLU A 5 13.69 2.25 3.98
C GLU A 5 14.74 1.55 3.10
N HIS A 6 15.13 0.34 3.47
CA HIS A 6 16.15 -0.45 2.77
C HIS A 6 15.60 -1.75 2.17
N THR A 7 14.28 -1.87 2.06
CA THR A 7 13.60 -3.09 1.65
C THR A 7 12.68 -2.81 0.47
N ALA A 8 12.96 -3.46 -0.65
CA ALA A 8 12.04 -3.60 -1.77
C ALA A 8 11.39 -4.99 -1.74
N VAL A 9 10.19 -5.12 -2.30
CA VAL A 9 9.50 -6.41 -2.45
C VAL A 9 9.43 -6.75 -3.92
N SER A 10 10.10 -7.83 -4.34
CA SER A 10 10.10 -8.30 -5.72
C SER A 10 9.20 -9.52 -5.88
N THR A 11 8.46 -9.57 -6.99
CA THR A 11 7.72 -10.74 -7.46
C THR A 11 7.93 -10.90 -8.96
N ASN A 12 7.41 -11.98 -9.55
CA ASN A 12 7.38 -12.16 -11.01
C ASN A 12 6.51 -11.12 -11.77
N LYS A 13 5.69 -10.32 -11.08
CA LYS A 13 4.70 -9.42 -11.69
C LYS A 13 4.89 -7.94 -11.39
N ILE A 14 5.42 -7.61 -10.22
CA ILE A 14 5.64 -6.24 -9.76
C ILE A 14 6.89 -6.16 -8.88
N LEU A 15 7.39 -4.95 -8.73
CA LEU A 15 8.38 -4.55 -7.73
C LEU A 15 7.76 -3.46 -6.87
N LEU A 16 7.78 -3.60 -5.55
CA LEU A 16 7.44 -2.54 -4.60
C LEU A 16 8.73 -1.92 -4.08
N VAL A 17 8.88 -0.61 -4.20
CA VAL A 17 10.01 0.14 -3.62
C VAL A 17 9.53 1.21 -2.64
N PRO A 18 10.30 1.57 -1.61
CA PRO A 18 9.97 2.67 -0.72
C PRO A 18 9.72 3.98 -1.47
N TYR A 19 8.75 4.77 -1.03
CA TYR A 19 8.45 6.06 -1.66
C TYR A 19 9.47 7.14 -1.28
N GLU A 20 10.43 7.34 -2.15
CA GLU A 20 11.49 8.36 -2.04
C GLU A 20 11.18 9.68 -2.79
N GLU A 21 11.93 10.72 -2.43
CA GLU A 21 11.86 12.07 -3.02
C GLU A 21 12.00 12.07 -4.55
N SER A 22 12.80 11.15 -5.12
CA SER A 22 13.01 11.02 -6.57
C SER A 22 11.75 10.65 -7.35
N HIS A 23 10.73 10.11 -6.69
CA HIS A 23 9.47 9.70 -7.31
C HIS A 23 8.46 10.84 -7.43
N VAL A 24 8.65 11.93 -6.68
CA VAL A 24 7.67 13.03 -6.54
C VAL A 24 7.32 13.65 -7.88
N ILE A 25 8.29 13.83 -8.79
CA ILE A 25 8.04 14.40 -10.11
C ILE A 25 7.07 13.52 -10.91
N THR A 26 7.32 12.21 -10.97
CA THR A 26 6.43 11.27 -11.68
C THR A 26 5.05 11.22 -11.02
N TYR A 27 5.01 11.17 -9.69
CA TYR A 27 3.77 11.14 -8.92
C TYR A 27 2.92 12.39 -9.17
N HIS A 28 3.55 13.57 -9.15
CA HIS A 28 2.91 14.85 -9.44
C HIS A 28 2.34 14.89 -10.87
N GLU A 29 3.01 14.30 -11.87
CA GLU A 29 2.43 14.18 -13.21
C GLU A 29 1.18 13.29 -13.24
N TRP A 30 1.15 12.19 -12.47
CA TRP A 30 -0.06 11.38 -12.33
C TRP A 30 -1.20 12.14 -11.65
N MET A 31 -0.88 12.92 -10.62
CA MET A 31 -1.85 13.75 -9.90
C MET A 31 -2.41 14.91 -10.72
N LYS A 32 -2.02 15.10 -11.99
CA LYS A 32 -2.68 16.03 -12.92
C LYS A 32 -3.87 15.41 -13.67
N ASP A 33 -4.03 14.09 -13.63
CA ASP A 33 -5.15 13.39 -14.28
C ASP A 33 -6.40 13.45 -13.37
N GLU A 34 -7.45 14.12 -13.84
CA GLU A 34 -8.72 14.26 -13.12
C GLU A 34 -9.37 12.91 -12.79
N GLU A 35 -9.20 11.89 -13.63
CA GLU A 35 -9.73 10.54 -13.37
C GLU A 35 -9.02 9.91 -12.16
N ILE A 36 -7.71 10.17 -12.04
CA ILE A 36 -6.92 9.69 -10.90
C ILE A 36 -7.34 10.43 -9.63
N GLN A 37 -7.36 11.76 -9.64
CA GLN A 37 -7.80 12.59 -8.52
C GLN A 37 -9.17 12.16 -8.00
N GLN A 38 -10.14 11.96 -8.91
CA GLN A 38 -11.46 11.51 -8.54
C GLN A 38 -11.46 10.10 -7.93
N ALA A 39 -10.65 9.18 -8.47
CA ALA A 39 -10.59 7.79 -8.00
C ALA A 39 -9.88 7.65 -6.65
N THR A 40 -8.96 8.56 -6.31
CA THR A 40 -8.20 8.61 -5.06
C THR A 40 -8.73 9.65 -4.08
N ALA A 41 -9.84 10.33 -4.41
CA ALA A 41 -10.40 11.45 -3.64
C ALA A 41 -9.34 12.52 -3.27
N SER A 42 -8.40 12.77 -4.18
CA SER A 42 -7.27 13.68 -3.97
C SER A 42 -7.52 15.03 -4.65
N GLU A 43 -7.07 16.10 -4.01
CA GLU A 43 -7.05 17.44 -4.58
C GLU A 43 -5.68 17.73 -5.21
N PRO A 44 -5.60 18.53 -6.29
CA PRO A 44 -4.33 18.88 -6.91
C PRO A 44 -3.47 19.71 -5.95
N LEU A 45 -2.22 19.29 -5.79
CA LEU A 45 -1.18 20.01 -5.05
C LEU A 45 -0.18 20.65 -6.00
N SER A 46 0.44 21.74 -5.57
CA SER A 46 1.67 22.23 -6.21
C SER A 46 2.82 21.24 -6.02
N LEU A 47 3.83 21.30 -6.88
CA LEU A 47 4.99 20.41 -6.79
C LEU A 47 5.71 20.54 -5.43
N GLU A 48 5.77 21.74 -4.85
CA GLU A 48 6.37 21.96 -3.53
C GLU A 48 5.57 21.28 -2.42
N GLU A 49 4.24 21.37 -2.47
CA GLU A 49 3.34 20.68 -1.54
C GLU A 49 3.43 19.15 -1.67
N GLU A 50 3.63 18.61 -2.87
CA GLU A 50 3.88 17.17 -3.08
C GLU A 50 5.19 16.71 -2.41
N TYR A 51 6.24 17.54 -2.50
CA TYR A 51 7.50 17.28 -1.80
C TYR A 51 7.32 17.32 -0.27
N ASP A 52 6.54 18.27 0.25
CA ASP A 52 6.21 18.32 1.68
C ASP A 52 5.40 17.11 2.14
N MET A 53 4.39 16.72 1.35
CA MET A 53 3.56 15.55 1.62
C MET A 53 4.39 14.27 1.61
N GLN A 54 5.27 14.08 0.61
CA GLN A 54 6.15 12.92 0.52
C GLN A 54 7.07 12.82 1.74
N ARG A 55 7.67 13.94 2.18
CA ARG A 55 8.51 13.98 3.39
C ARG A 55 7.70 13.53 4.61
N GLY A 56 6.49 14.06 4.78
CA GLY A 56 5.57 13.67 5.85
C GLY A 56 5.28 12.17 5.84
N TRP A 57 4.75 11.66 4.72
CA TRP A 57 4.40 10.24 4.56
C TRP A 57 5.58 9.30 4.81
N ARG A 58 6.78 9.71 4.38
CA ARG A 58 8.00 8.93 4.61
C ARG A 58 8.32 8.81 6.10
N THR A 59 8.26 9.91 6.84
CA THR A 59 8.67 9.97 8.26
C THR A 59 7.56 9.64 9.25
N ASP A 60 6.31 9.67 8.82
CA ASP A 60 5.14 9.45 9.66
C ASP A 60 5.07 8.00 10.15
N HIS A 61 4.98 7.82 11.47
CA HIS A 61 4.96 6.51 12.11
C HIS A 61 3.71 5.69 11.82
N ASP A 62 2.66 6.30 11.28
CA ASP A 62 1.35 5.73 10.99
C ASP A 62 1.12 5.47 9.50
N LYS A 63 2.11 5.75 8.63
CA LYS A 63 2.01 5.62 7.17
C LYS A 63 3.10 4.75 6.60
N LEU A 64 2.74 3.76 5.79
CA LEU A 64 3.68 2.91 5.06
C LEU A 64 3.35 2.91 3.58
N THR A 65 4.23 3.49 2.77
CA THR A 65 4.01 3.64 1.34
C THR A 65 5.08 2.93 0.53
N PHE A 66 4.63 2.24 -0.52
CA PHE A 66 5.47 1.73 -1.58
C PHE A 66 5.02 2.28 -2.93
N ILE A 67 5.98 2.64 -3.78
CA ILE A 67 5.75 2.80 -5.22
C ILE A 67 5.74 1.41 -5.85
N ILE A 68 4.73 1.18 -6.70
CA ILE A 68 4.61 -0.01 -7.53
C ILE A 68 5.34 0.27 -8.85
N CYS A 69 6.30 -0.59 -9.16
CA CYS A 69 7.07 -0.61 -10.38
C CYS A 69 6.82 -1.91 -11.17
N LEU A 70 7.13 -1.88 -12.47
CA LEU A 70 7.27 -3.08 -13.28
C LEU A 70 8.31 -4.04 -12.68
N PRO A 71 8.15 -5.36 -12.85
CA PRO A 71 9.07 -6.33 -12.26
C PRO A 71 10.45 -6.22 -12.92
N GLU A 72 11.49 -6.55 -12.15
CA GLU A 72 12.83 -6.70 -12.71
C GLU A 72 12.89 -7.89 -13.67
N GLU A 73 13.82 -7.82 -14.64
CA GLU A 73 14.04 -8.93 -15.55
C GLU A 73 14.53 -10.17 -14.78
N ARG A 74 14.14 -11.37 -15.21
CA ARG A 74 14.45 -12.63 -14.50
C ARG A 74 15.95 -12.87 -14.24
N ASN A 75 16.83 -12.25 -15.04
CA ASN A 75 18.29 -12.38 -14.92
C ASN A 75 18.95 -11.13 -14.33
N ALA A 76 18.18 -10.18 -13.81
CA ALA A 76 18.70 -8.97 -13.19
C ALA A 76 19.42 -9.29 -11.86
N SER A 77 20.25 -8.34 -11.42
CA SER A 77 20.89 -8.40 -10.10
C SER A 77 19.83 -8.55 -9.00
N PRO A 78 20.10 -9.31 -7.92
CA PRO A 78 19.20 -9.37 -6.77
C PRO A 78 19.11 -8.04 -6.01
N GLU A 79 20.03 -7.10 -6.25
CA GLU A 79 20.00 -5.76 -5.67
C GLU A 79 19.10 -4.82 -6.47
N ILE A 80 18.16 -4.19 -5.77
CA ILE A 80 17.28 -3.16 -6.33
C ILE A 80 17.98 -1.81 -6.19
N ARG A 81 18.29 -1.20 -7.32
CA ARG A 81 19.01 0.08 -7.40
C ARG A 81 18.07 1.26 -7.59
N LYS A 82 18.20 2.27 -6.71
CA LYS A 82 17.50 3.56 -6.81
C LYS A 82 17.85 4.28 -8.11
N GLY A 83 16.86 4.89 -8.74
CA GLY A 83 16.93 5.55 -10.05
C GLY A 83 17.04 4.61 -11.26
N VAL A 84 17.10 3.28 -11.06
CA VAL A 84 17.24 2.30 -12.15
C VAL A 84 16.09 1.29 -12.15
N SER A 85 15.79 0.72 -10.98
CA SER A 85 14.73 -0.29 -10.83
C SER A 85 13.35 0.35 -10.69
N ASP A 86 13.36 1.61 -10.29
CA ASP A 86 12.26 2.52 -9.99
C ASP A 86 12.36 3.81 -10.83
N ALA A 87 13.10 3.76 -11.94
CA ALA A 87 13.13 4.85 -12.91
C ALA A 87 11.70 5.24 -13.33
N PRO A 88 11.42 6.51 -13.67
CA PRO A 88 10.06 6.98 -14.00
C PRO A 88 9.30 6.10 -14.99
N ALA A 89 9.98 5.56 -16.01
CA ALA A 89 9.38 4.69 -17.03
C ALA A 89 8.94 3.30 -16.51
N LYS A 90 9.38 2.89 -15.32
CA LYS A 90 9.01 1.64 -14.66
C LYS A 90 7.94 1.83 -13.57
N MET A 91 7.76 3.04 -13.05
CA MET A 91 6.75 3.34 -12.05
C MET A 91 5.36 3.21 -12.65
N ILE A 92 4.43 2.58 -11.94
CA ILE A 92 3.05 2.35 -12.43
C ILE A 92 1.94 2.72 -11.44
N GLY A 93 2.29 3.00 -10.19
CA GLY A 93 1.34 3.39 -9.15
C GLY A 93 1.95 3.27 -7.76
N ASP A 94 1.13 3.11 -6.74
CA ASP A 94 1.54 3.01 -5.34
C ASP A 94 0.53 2.20 -4.51
N VAL A 95 0.99 1.75 -3.34
CA VAL A 95 0.16 1.10 -2.32
C VAL A 95 0.55 1.65 -0.95
N ASN A 96 -0.46 2.02 -0.16
CA ASN A 96 -0.32 2.66 1.14
C ASN A 96 -0.99 1.83 2.23
N LEU A 97 -0.46 1.94 3.44
CA LEU A 97 -1.12 1.56 4.69
C LEU A 97 -1.15 2.78 5.61
N PHE A 98 -2.32 3.11 6.12
CA PHE A 98 -2.54 4.07 7.20
C PHE A 98 -2.96 3.33 8.46
N ILE A 99 -2.36 3.62 9.61
CA ILE A 99 -2.71 2.99 10.89
C ILE A 99 -3.38 4.01 11.80
N THR A 100 -4.51 3.62 12.38
CA THR A 100 -5.25 4.43 13.35
C THR A 100 -5.57 3.61 14.60
N GLU A 101 -5.68 4.27 15.75
CA GLU A 101 -6.11 3.63 17.00
C GLU A 101 -7.54 3.10 16.85
N ALA A 102 -7.84 1.97 17.49
CA ALA A 102 -9.19 1.42 17.54
C ALA A 102 -9.96 2.03 18.71
N ASP A 103 -11.15 2.57 18.46
CA ASP A 103 -11.96 3.26 19.48
C ASP A 103 -12.36 2.35 20.67
N GLU A 104 -12.47 1.04 20.45
CA GLU A 104 -12.99 0.07 21.43
C GLU A 104 -11.90 -0.72 22.17
N ASP A 105 -10.62 -0.61 21.77
CA ASP A 105 -9.49 -1.34 22.35
C ASP A 105 -8.24 -0.45 22.37
N ASP A 106 -7.81 -0.06 23.58
CA ASP A 106 -6.63 0.80 23.79
C ASP A 106 -5.32 0.17 23.28
N GLU A 107 -5.27 -1.16 23.09
CA GLU A 107 -4.15 -1.89 22.48
C GLU A 107 -4.40 -2.24 20.99
N GLY A 108 -5.55 -1.85 20.46
CA GLY A 108 -6.01 -2.15 19.11
C GLY A 108 -5.71 -1.03 18.12
N CYS A 109 -5.43 -1.41 16.88
CA CYS A 109 -5.36 -0.48 15.75
C CYS A 109 -6.02 -1.07 14.50
N ILE A 110 -6.42 -0.18 13.61
CA ILE A 110 -7.03 -0.48 12.31
C ILE A 110 -6.06 -0.01 11.22
N GLY A 111 -5.77 -0.91 10.28
CA GLY A 111 -4.98 -0.59 9.09
C GLY A 111 -5.88 -0.33 7.90
N GLU A 112 -5.73 0.82 7.26
CA GLU A 112 -6.45 1.19 6.04
C GLU A 112 -5.50 1.09 4.85
N ILE A 113 -5.85 0.28 3.85
CA ILE A 113 -5.04 0.10 2.64
C ILE A 113 -5.61 0.96 1.52
N GLU A 114 -4.74 1.70 0.85
CA GLU A 114 -5.06 2.38 -0.40
C GLU A 114 -4.15 1.88 -1.52
N ILE A 115 -4.66 1.90 -2.75
CA ILE A 115 -3.90 1.50 -3.93
C ILE A 115 -4.30 2.33 -5.14
N MET A 116 -3.30 2.73 -5.91
CA MET A 116 -3.48 3.34 -7.21
C MET A 116 -2.64 2.61 -8.27
N ILE A 117 -3.21 2.39 -9.45
CA ILE A 117 -2.45 2.07 -10.67
C ILE A 117 -2.62 3.24 -11.63
N ALA A 118 -1.69 4.19 -11.53
CA ALA A 118 -1.73 5.44 -12.28
C ALA A 118 -1.56 5.18 -13.78
N GLU A 119 -0.58 4.36 -14.16
CA GLU A 119 -0.25 4.12 -15.56
C GLU A 119 -1.36 3.35 -16.28
N ARG A 120 -2.02 4.02 -17.24
CA ARG A 120 -3.13 3.45 -18.01
C ARG A 120 -2.74 2.16 -18.73
N SER A 121 -1.50 2.08 -19.21
CA SER A 121 -0.96 0.89 -19.87
C SER A 121 -0.79 -0.32 -18.93
N ALA A 122 -0.76 -0.10 -17.61
CA ALA A 122 -0.65 -1.13 -16.59
C ALA A 122 -2.01 -1.61 -16.05
N ARG A 123 -3.08 -0.83 -16.25
CA ARG A 123 -4.45 -1.16 -15.80
C ARG A 123 -5.01 -2.39 -16.53
N GLY A 124 -5.95 -3.09 -15.89
CA GLY A 124 -6.62 -4.27 -16.47
C GLY A 124 -5.76 -5.54 -16.60
N LYS A 125 -4.47 -5.49 -16.26
CA LYS A 125 -3.52 -6.62 -16.35
C LYS A 125 -3.41 -7.44 -15.05
N GLY A 126 -4.23 -7.11 -14.05
CA GLY A 126 -4.19 -7.75 -12.72
C GLY A 126 -3.05 -7.28 -11.81
N LEU A 127 -2.25 -6.28 -12.22
CA LEU A 127 -1.10 -5.79 -11.46
C LEU A 127 -1.50 -5.18 -10.10
N GLY A 128 -2.65 -4.50 -10.02
CA GLY A 128 -3.17 -4.01 -8.74
C GLY A 128 -3.43 -5.15 -7.73
N ARG A 129 -4.01 -6.28 -8.17
CA ARG A 129 -4.18 -7.46 -7.30
C ARG A 129 -2.82 -8.01 -6.86
N SER A 130 -1.86 -8.09 -7.79
CA SER A 130 -0.51 -8.55 -7.48
C SER A 130 0.19 -7.66 -6.46
N ALA A 131 0.03 -6.33 -6.57
CA ALA A 131 0.56 -5.37 -5.61
C ALA A 131 -0.09 -5.54 -4.23
N VAL A 132 -1.41 -5.62 -4.13
CA VAL A 132 -2.10 -5.86 -2.85
C VAL A 132 -1.65 -7.16 -2.21
N VAL A 133 -1.58 -8.26 -2.95
CA VAL A 133 -1.20 -9.57 -2.39
C VAL A 133 0.27 -9.61 -1.95
N ALA A 134 1.18 -9.00 -2.72
CA ALA A 134 2.58 -8.86 -2.31
C ALA A 134 2.70 -7.96 -1.07
N PHE A 135 1.92 -6.89 -1.00
CA PHE A 135 1.89 -6.00 0.15
C PHE A 135 1.34 -6.70 1.40
N LEU A 136 0.27 -7.49 1.29
CA LEU A 136 -0.25 -8.30 2.40
C LEU A 136 0.78 -9.29 2.96
N GLU A 137 1.62 -9.90 2.09
CA GLU A 137 2.72 -10.76 2.55
C GLU A 137 3.82 -9.98 3.27
N TYR A 138 4.15 -8.78 2.78
CA TYR A 138 5.07 -7.89 3.46
C TYR A 138 4.55 -7.49 4.84
N LEU A 139 3.28 -7.07 4.92
CA LEU A 139 2.62 -6.74 6.18
C LEU A 139 2.67 -7.93 7.14
N ARG A 140 2.26 -9.12 6.69
CA ARG A 140 2.30 -10.35 7.51
C ARG A 140 3.71 -10.64 8.05
N SER A 141 4.72 -10.53 7.21
CA SER A 141 6.11 -10.87 7.55
C SER A 141 6.77 -9.84 8.47
N ASN A 142 6.29 -8.60 8.46
CA ASN A 142 6.87 -7.48 9.21
C ASN A 142 5.94 -6.85 10.24
N LEU A 143 4.78 -7.46 10.53
CA LEU A 143 3.71 -6.84 11.31
C LEU A 143 4.17 -6.41 12.71
N GLU A 144 4.94 -7.25 13.40
CA GLU A 144 5.48 -6.90 14.73
C GLU A 144 6.35 -5.65 14.68
N LYS A 145 7.16 -5.48 13.64
CA LYS A 145 8.04 -4.31 13.48
C LYS A 145 7.27 -3.06 13.08
N ILE A 146 6.27 -3.22 12.21
CA ILE A 146 5.36 -2.15 11.78
C ILE A 146 4.61 -1.59 13.01
N LEU A 147 4.02 -2.48 13.81
CA LEU A 147 3.29 -2.09 15.02
C LEU A 147 4.21 -1.51 16.09
N GLU A 148 5.44 -2.00 16.21
CA GLU A 148 6.43 -1.44 17.12
C GLU A 148 6.88 -0.02 16.70
N GLU A 149 7.04 0.25 15.41
CA GLU A 149 7.34 1.59 14.91
C GLU A 149 6.16 2.54 15.13
N TYR A 150 4.95 2.12 14.76
CA TYR A 150 3.72 2.88 15.00
C TYR A 150 3.60 3.27 16.48
N ARG A 151 3.68 2.27 17.38
CA ARG A 151 3.61 2.45 18.83
C ARG A 151 4.61 3.48 19.36
N LYS A 152 5.86 3.47 18.87
CA LYS A 152 6.90 4.43 19.29
C LYS A 152 6.62 5.86 18.85
N GLY A 153 5.86 6.06 17.78
CA GLY A 153 5.50 7.39 17.30
C GLY A 153 4.28 8.00 17.99
N ILE A 154 3.42 7.17 18.59
CA ILE A 154 2.30 7.62 19.42
C ILE A 154 2.85 8.22 20.72
N LYS A 155 2.29 9.36 21.14
CA LYS A 155 2.66 10.02 22.41
C LYS A 155 1.58 9.77 23.46
N GLY A 156 1.90 9.16 24.59
CA GLY A 156 0.95 8.99 25.70
C GLY A 156 1.00 7.62 26.38
N LYS A 157 -0.11 7.21 27.03
CA LYS A 157 -0.18 5.98 27.84
C LYS A 157 0.05 4.67 27.05
N GLN A 158 -0.08 4.70 25.73
CA GLN A 158 0.15 3.54 24.85
C GLN A 158 1.64 3.30 24.53
N GLU A 159 2.55 4.11 25.07
CA GLU A 159 4.01 3.94 24.91
C GLU A 159 4.57 2.69 25.62
N GLU A 160 3.81 2.00 26.46
CA GLU A 160 4.28 0.82 27.22
C GLU A 160 3.52 -0.48 26.93
N GLY A 161 2.52 -0.45 26.04
CA GLY A 161 1.67 -1.61 25.68
C GLY A 161 2.12 -2.40 24.45
N LYS A 162 1.46 -3.53 24.16
CA LYS A 162 1.60 -4.21 22.87
C LYS A 162 0.46 -3.77 21.95
N MET A 163 0.79 -3.25 20.77
CA MET A 163 -0.23 -2.95 19.75
C MET A 163 -0.61 -4.23 19.00
N LYS A 164 -1.89 -4.33 18.63
CA LYS A 164 -2.45 -5.40 17.81
C LYS A 164 -3.20 -4.80 16.64
N LEU A 165 -2.92 -5.30 15.45
CA LEU A 165 -3.73 -4.99 14.28
C LEU A 165 -5.02 -5.82 14.35
N LEU A 166 -6.14 -5.16 14.61
CA LEU A 166 -7.44 -5.82 14.75
C LEU A 166 -8.05 -6.16 13.39
N GLN A 167 -7.87 -5.26 12.41
CA GLN A 167 -8.50 -5.37 11.11
C GLN A 167 -7.74 -4.59 10.05
N LEU A 168 -7.80 -5.07 8.81
CA LEU A 168 -7.51 -4.28 7.63
C LEU A 168 -8.82 -3.84 6.97
N ARG A 169 -8.90 -2.59 6.56
CA ARG A 169 -10.04 -2.05 5.80
C ARG A 169 -9.57 -1.30 4.57
N VAL A 170 -10.51 -1.02 3.69
CA VAL A 170 -10.37 -0.10 2.57
C VAL A 170 -11.64 0.73 2.45
N LYS A 171 -11.48 2.01 2.13
CA LYS A 171 -12.58 2.90 1.77
C LYS A 171 -12.43 3.26 0.30
N ILE A 172 -13.50 3.08 -0.45
CA ILE A 172 -13.46 3.21 -1.90
C ILE A 172 -14.70 3.95 -2.35
N GLY A 173 -14.55 5.01 -3.16
CA GLY A 173 -15.69 5.68 -3.78
C GLY A 173 -16.60 4.66 -4.50
N GLY A 174 -17.91 4.69 -4.26
CA GLY A 174 -18.85 3.66 -4.71
C GLY A 174 -18.94 3.49 -6.23
N LYS A 175 -18.52 4.52 -6.98
CA LYS A 175 -18.39 4.48 -8.45
C LYS A 175 -17.12 3.78 -8.94
N ASN A 176 -16.12 3.58 -8.08
CA ASN A 176 -14.87 2.89 -8.42
C ASN A 176 -15.05 1.36 -8.33
N VAL A 177 -15.88 0.84 -9.23
CA VAL A 177 -16.21 -0.59 -9.34
C VAL A 177 -14.97 -1.46 -9.56
N ALA A 178 -13.93 -0.91 -10.21
CA ALA A 178 -12.68 -1.60 -10.47
C ALA A 178 -11.93 -1.91 -9.17
N SER A 179 -11.73 -0.93 -8.28
CA SER A 179 -11.08 -1.14 -6.98
C SER A 179 -11.95 -1.99 -6.05
N ILE A 180 -13.27 -1.80 -6.06
CA ILE A 180 -14.19 -2.65 -5.28
C ILE A 180 -14.04 -4.13 -5.67
N GLY A 181 -14.13 -4.43 -6.97
CA GLY A 181 -13.97 -5.80 -7.47
C GLY A 181 -12.56 -6.36 -7.27
N LEU A 182 -11.53 -5.51 -7.22
CA LEU A 182 -10.17 -5.90 -6.86
C LEU A 182 -10.14 -6.41 -5.41
N PHE A 183 -10.57 -5.61 -4.44
CA PHE A 183 -10.51 -5.98 -3.02
C PHE A 183 -11.46 -7.13 -2.68
N GLU A 184 -12.67 -7.18 -3.27
CA GLU A 184 -13.57 -8.35 -3.16
C GLU A 184 -12.90 -9.63 -3.66
N SER A 185 -12.16 -9.56 -4.78
CA SER A 185 -11.47 -10.73 -5.32
C SER A 185 -10.34 -11.24 -4.41
N VAL A 186 -9.70 -10.34 -3.65
CA VAL A 186 -8.67 -10.66 -2.66
C VAL A 186 -9.29 -11.17 -1.34
N GLY A 187 -10.60 -11.01 -1.15
CA GLY A 187 -11.35 -11.54 -0.02
C GLY A 187 -11.68 -10.49 1.05
N PHE A 188 -11.66 -9.21 0.70
CA PHE A 188 -12.31 -8.17 1.50
C PHE A 188 -13.83 -8.27 1.30
N VAL A 189 -14.59 -8.01 2.36
CA VAL A 189 -16.05 -8.10 2.38
C VAL A 189 -16.62 -6.73 2.70
N LYS A 190 -17.64 -6.30 1.95
CA LYS A 190 -18.35 -5.05 2.20
C LYS A 190 -19.02 -5.08 3.57
N VAL A 191 -18.87 -4.00 4.32
CA VAL A 191 -19.55 -3.78 5.60
C VAL A 191 -20.51 -2.61 5.47
N GLY A 192 -21.64 -2.69 6.19
CA GLY A 192 -22.70 -1.68 6.13
C GLY A 192 -23.69 -1.84 4.96
N GLU A 193 -24.70 -0.97 4.93
CA GLU A 193 -25.83 -1.03 3.99
C GLU A 193 -25.63 -0.16 2.72
N GLY A 194 -24.39 0.07 2.29
CA GLY A 194 -24.10 0.78 1.04
C GLY A 194 -23.06 1.89 1.19
N GLU A 195 -23.20 2.95 0.40
CA GLU A 195 -22.32 4.12 0.44
C GLU A 195 -22.52 4.93 1.73
N ASN A 196 -21.42 5.41 2.32
CA ASN A 196 -21.44 6.33 3.44
C ASN A 196 -21.87 7.75 3.00
N TYR A 197 -21.88 8.71 3.93
CA TYR A 197 -22.22 10.12 3.64
C TYR A 197 -21.34 10.75 2.55
N PHE A 198 -20.12 10.23 2.34
CA PHE A 198 -19.16 10.68 1.33
C PHE A 198 -19.27 9.92 -0.01
N GLY A 199 -20.23 8.99 -0.14
CA GLY A 199 -20.38 8.19 -1.36
C GLY A 199 -19.38 7.03 -1.45
N GLU A 200 -18.76 6.61 -0.34
CA GLU A 200 -17.75 5.55 -0.31
C GLU A 200 -18.33 4.27 0.29
N VAL A 201 -17.86 3.12 -0.21
CA VAL A 201 -18.09 1.82 0.41
C VAL A 201 -16.89 1.42 1.24
N GLU A 202 -17.15 0.83 2.40
CA GLU A 202 -16.12 0.25 3.26
C GLU A 202 -16.07 -1.26 3.07
N LEU A 203 -14.87 -1.80 2.87
CA LEU A 203 -14.66 -3.25 2.85
C LEU A 203 -13.61 -3.60 3.90
N VAL A 204 -13.83 -4.72 4.59
CA VAL A 204 -12.92 -5.20 5.62
C VAL A 204 -12.37 -6.57 5.25
N PHE A 205 -11.12 -6.79 5.63
CA PHE A 205 -10.50 -8.10 5.59
C PHE A 205 -10.71 -8.78 6.94
N GLU A 206 -11.79 -9.55 7.07
CA GLU A 206 -12.10 -10.25 8.32
C GLU A 206 -11.04 -11.29 8.66
N GLY A 207 -10.58 -11.28 9.92
CA GLY A 207 -9.56 -12.19 10.44
C GLY A 207 -8.11 -11.77 10.18
N TRP A 208 -7.16 -12.42 10.85
CA TRP A 208 -5.74 -12.18 10.63
C TRP A 208 -5.30 -12.63 9.23
N CYS A 209 -4.35 -11.92 8.62
CA CYS A 209 -3.65 -12.36 7.39
C CYS A 209 -2.77 -13.59 7.68
N GLY A 210 -3.40 -14.74 7.95
CA GLY A 210 -2.71 -16.00 8.17
C GLY A 210 -1.89 -16.41 6.93
N GLU A 211 -0.76 -17.07 7.18
CA GLU A 211 0.17 -17.49 6.14
C GLU A 211 -0.50 -18.30 5.02
N GLU A 212 -1.38 -19.24 5.36
CA GLU A 212 -2.10 -20.05 4.37
C GLU A 212 -3.02 -19.21 3.47
N ARG A 213 -3.66 -18.17 4.03
CA ARG A 213 -4.57 -17.31 3.28
C ARG A 213 -3.79 -16.48 2.25
N VAL A 214 -2.68 -15.87 2.69
CA VAL A 214 -1.85 -15.04 1.78
C VAL A 214 -1.19 -15.91 0.72
N LYS A 215 -0.67 -17.10 1.08
CA LYS A 215 -0.14 -18.07 0.11
C LYS A 215 -1.19 -18.53 -0.90
N GLY A 216 -2.41 -18.84 -0.45
CA GLY A 216 -3.51 -19.20 -1.34
C GLY A 216 -3.90 -18.08 -2.30
N LEU A 217 -3.81 -16.81 -1.88
CA LEU A 217 -4.01 -15.65 -2.75
C LEU A 217 -2.87 -15.50 -3.76
N MET A 218 -1.61 -15.70 -3.33
CA MET A 218 -0.45 -15.69 -4.22
C MET A 218 -0.57 -16.74 -5.32
N GLU A 219 -0.90 -17.99 -4.95
CA GLU A 219 -1.15 -19.08 -5.91
C GLU A 219 -2.32 -18.75 -6.85
N ARG A 220 -3.47 -18.33 -6.31
CA ARG A 220 -4.66 -18.00 -7.09
C ARG A 220 -4.41 -16.91 -8.14
N PHE A 221 -3.60 -15.92 -7.80
CA PHE A 221 -3.30 -14.80 -8.69
C PHE A 221 -1.96 -14.93 -9.42
N GLY A 222 -1.26 -16.07 -9.29
CA GLY A 222 0.03 -16.33 -9.93
C GLY A 222 1.10 -15.30 -9.56
N VAL A 223 1.11 -14.86 -8.31
CA VAL A 223 2.16 -14.02 -7.72
C VAL A 223 3.23 -14.98 -7.18
N GLU A 224 4.34 -15.06 -7.89
CA GLU A 224 5.42 -16.02 -7.62
C GLU A 224 6.71 -15.26 -7.31
N GLU A 225 7.72 -15.98 -6.85
CA GLU A 225 9.07 -15.46 -6.62
C GLU A 225 9.11 -14.28 -5.63
N TYR A 226 8.18 -14.24 -4.67
CA TYR A 226 8.17 -13.25 -3.60
C TYR A 226 9.51 -13.26 -2.86
N ARG A 227 10.14 -12.10 -2.76
CA ARG A 227 11.35 -11.90 -1.97
C ARG A 227 11.46 -10.45 -1.52
N GLU A 228 11.96 -10.26 -0.31
CA GLU A 228 12.43 -8.97 0.18
C GLU A 228 13.88 -8.78 -0.24
N CYS A 229 14.14 -7.72 -0.99
CA CYS A 229 15.46 -7.39 -1.56
C CYS A 229 16.00 -6.11 -0.93
N GLY A 230 17.33 -6.00 -0.88
CA GLY A 230 17.98 -4.75 -0.49
C GLY A 230 17.69 -3.64 -1.51
N TYR A 231 17.24 -2.49 -1.01
CA TYR A 231 17.00 -1.28 -1.78
C TYR A 231 18.13 -0.26 -1.52
N ARG A 232 18.92 0.07 -2.54
CA ARG A 232 20.16 0.87 -2.41
C ARG A 232 20.30 1.91 -3.50
#